data_AF-A0A3S9EVT6-F1
#
_entry.id   AF-A0A3S9EVT6-F1
#
_cell.length_a   1.000
_cell.length_b   1.000
_cell.length_c   1.000
_cell.angle_alpha   90.00
_cell.angle_beta   90.00
_cell.angle_gamma   90.00
#
_symmetry.space_group_name_H-M   'P 1'
#
loop_
_entity.id
_entity.type
_entity.pdbx_description
1 polymer ?
#
loop_
_entity_poly.entity_id
_entity_poly.type
_entity_poly.pdbx_seq_one_letter_code
_entity_poly.pdbx_strand_id
1 'polypeptide(L)'
;MIRTGHIQMKPTAEFTQDLVCPRCGSDYLHHLGAVFYDRREDAEAEVKITVSGPQVSTEVVDARTSGNPSGRRHGMAIQFSCENCSGKHGPLELTIAQHKGNTEVGWRFDPA
;
A
#
# COMPACT_ATOMS: atom_id res chain seq x y z
N MET A 1 1.11 11.33 5.37
CA MET A 1 2.26 11.16 6.31
C MET A 1 2.40 9.67 6.57
N ILE A 2 3.51 9.04 6.18
CA ILE A 2 3.76 7.60 6.43
C ILE A 2 4.00 7.45 7.93
N ARG A 3 3.09 6.81 8.67
CA ARG A 3 3.32 6.41 10.06
C ARG A 3 3.58 4.92 10.05
N THR A 4 4.79 4.55 10.45
CA THR A 4 5.23 3.15 10.58
C THR A 4 4.53 2.51 11.78
N GLY A 5 3.27 2.12 11.62
CA GLY A 5 2.72 1.06 12.45
C GLY A 5 3.51 -0.22 12.18
N HIS A 6 3.89 -0.95 13.22
CA HIS A 6 4.49 -2.28 13.05
C HIS A 6 3.53 -3.13 12.21
N ILE A 7 4.07 -3.85 11.21
CA ILE A 7 3.29 -4.85 10.51
C ILE A 7 3.01 -5.97 11.50
N GLN A 8 1.74 -6.12 11.85
CA GLN A 8 1.26 -7.17 12.73
C GLN A 8 0.53 -8.20 11.88
N MET A 9 0.75 -9.46 12.25
CA MET A 9 0.12 -10.60 11.60
C MET A 9 -0.39 -11.55 12.67
N LYS A 10 -1.54 -12.18 12.41
CA LYS A 10 -2.11 -13.20 13.28
C LYS A 10 -1.93 -14.57 12.63
N PRO A 11 -1.32 -15.55 13.30
CA PRO A 11 -1.12 -16.88 12.74
C PRO A 11 -2.46 -17.59 12.52
N THR A 12 -2.58 -18.29 11.41
CA THR A 12 -3.71 -19.21 11.13
C THR A 12 -3.26 -20.67 11.28
N ALA A 13 -4.21 -21.60 11.29
CA ALA A 13 -3.91 -23.03 11.35
C ALA A 13 -3.26 -23.59 10.07
N GLU A 14 -3.28 -22.85 8.96
CA GLU A 14 -2.85 -23.31 7.64
C GLU A 14 -1.44 -22.85 7.25
N PHE A 15 -0.59 -22.50 8.23
CA PHE A 15 0.74 -21.89 8.01
C PHE A 15 0.69 -20.55 7.25
N THR A 16 -0.47 -19.91 7.22
CA THR A 16 -0.62 -18.53 6.73
C THR A 16 -0.75 -17.58 7.91
N GLN A 17 -0.71 -16.27 7.64
CA GLN A 17 -0.96 -15.27 8.65
C GLN A 17 -1.85 -14.17 8.08
N ASP A 18 -2.82 -13.72 8.88
CA ASP A 18 -3.71 -12.62 8.51
C ASP A 18 -3.06 -11.29 8.85
N LEU A 19 -3.03 -10.37 7.88
CA LEU A 19 -2.59 -8.99 8.13
C LEU A 19 -3.57 -8.30 9.08
N VAL A 20 -3.01 -7.60 10.07
CA VAL A 20 -3.79 -6.89 11.07
C VAL A 20 -3.91 -5.41 10.72
N CYS A 21 -5.11 -4.87 10.87
CA CYS A 21 -5.43 -3.46 10.69
C CYS A 21 -4.56 -2.59 11.62
N PRO A 22 -3.77 -1.65 11.07
CA PRO A 22 -2.87 -0.82 11.87
C PRO A 22 -3.61 0.23 12.72
N ARG A 23 -4.93 0.39 12.54
CA ARG A 23 -5.76 1.31 13.33
C ARG A 23 -6.36 0.65 14.57
N CYS A 24 -6.96 -0.54 14.41
CA CYS A 24 -7.80 -1.13 15.44
C CYS A 24 -7.40 -2.55 15.86
N GLY A 25 -6.39 -3.16 15.23
CA GLY A 25 -5.93 -4.50 15.60
C GLY A 25 -6.81 -5.66 15.10
N SER A 26 -7.86 -5.39 14.32
CA SER A 26 -8.67 -6.45 13.67
C SER A 26 -7.95 -7.07 12.48
N ASP A 27 -8.15 -8.36 12.27
CA ASP A 27 -7.67 -9.17 11.14
C ASP A 27 -8.62 -9.15 9.92
N TYR A 28 -9.73 -8.40 9.97
CA TYR A 28 -10.69 -8.30 8.87
C TYR A 28 -10.34 -7.17 7.91
N LEU A 29 -9.31 -7.42 7.09
CA LEU A 29 -8.85 -6.53 6.03
C LEU A 29 -9.31 -7.02 4.64
N HIS A 30 -10.26 -6.31 4.05
CA HIS A 30 -10.73 -6.56 2.70
C HIS A 30 -9.84 -5.84 1.68
N HIS A 31 -9.19 -6.60 0.80
CA HIS A 31 -8.39 -6.09 -0.31
C HIS A 31 -9.28 -5.42 -1.39
N LEU A 32 -9.01 -4.16 -1.73
CA LEU A 32 -9.78 -3.37 -2.70
C LEU A 32 -9.12 -3.28 -4.08
N GLY A 33 -7.79 -3.32 -4.11
CA GLY A 33 -7.01 -3.13 -5.32
C GLY A 33 -5.55 -2.81 -5.02
N ALA A 34 -4.77 -2.53 -6.06
CA ALA A 34 -3.37 -2.19 -5.94
C ALA A 34 -2.94 -1.14 -6.97
N VAL A 35 -1.94 -0.35 -6.61
CA VAL A 35 -1.27 0.59 -7.50
C VAL A 35 0.20 0.21 -7.61
N PHE A 36 0.68 0.03 -8.83
CA PHE A 36 2.08 -0.20 -9.15
C PHE A 36 2.68 1.05 -9.77
N TYR A 37 3.91 1.36 -9.38
CA TYR A 37 4.68 2.48 -9.90
C TYR A 37 5.92 1.92 -10.58
N ASP A 38 5.98 2.04 -11.90
CA ASP A 38 7.15 1.68 -12.69
C ASP A 38 7.96 2.93 -13.01
N ARG A 39 9.09 3.06 -12.29
CA ARG A 39 9.97 4.21 -12.36
C ARG A 39 11.42 3.77 -12.48
N ARG A 40 12.07 4.19 -13.56
CA ARG A 40 13.54 4.18 -13.65
C ARG A 40 14.11 5.13 -12.61
N GLU A 41 15.23 4.75 -11.99
CA GLU A 41 15.87 5.54 -10.93
C GLU A 41 15.97 7.03 -11.30
N ASP A 42 15.40 7.88 -10.43
CA ASP A 42 15.38 9.35 -10.53
C ASP A 42 14.65 9.95 -11.73
N ALA A 43 13.93 9.16 -12.54
CA ALA A 43 13.14 9.68 -13.64
C ALA A 43 12.09 10.70 -13.17
N GLU A 44 11.85 11.75 -13.94
CA GLU A 44 10.87 12.81 -13.60
C GLU A 44 9.43 12.32 -13.75
N ALA A 45 9.20 11.36 -14.62
CA ALA A 45 7.91 10.71 -14.82
C ALA A 45 8.01 9.20 -14.57
N GLU A 46 6.87 8.59 -14.27
CA GLU A 46 6.73 7.16 -14.06
C GLU A 46 5.40 6.65 -14.62
N VAL A 47 5.33 5.35 -14.88
CA VAL A 47 4.07 4.68 -15.25
C VAL A 47 3.38 4.24 -13.98
N LYS A 48 2.17 4.74 -13.75
CA LYS A 48 1.29 4.32 -12.67
C LYS A 48 0.24 3.38 -13.23
N ILE A 49 0.16 2.19 -12.67
CA ILE A 49 -0.78 1.14 -13.04
C ILE A 49 -1.72 0.95 -11.86
N THR A 50 -3.01 1.21 -12.06
CA THR A 50 -4.02 1.03 -11.00
C THR A 50 -4.91 -0.15 -11.34
N VAL A 51 -5.06 -1.08 -10.40
CA VAL A 51 -5.97 -2.21 -10.46
C VAL A 51 -7.03 -2.00 -9.37
N SER A 52 -8.29 -1.91 -9.76
CA SER A 52 -9.42 -1.71 -8.84
C SER A 52 -10.65 -2.45 -9.36
N GLY A 53 -11.09 -3.47 -8.62
CA GLY A 53 -12.16 -4.36 -9.09
C GLY A 53 -11.84 -4.98 -10.46
N PRO A 54 -12.75 -4.92 -11.46
CA PRO A 54 -12.50 -5.46 -12.80
C PRO A 54 -11.72 -4.51 -13.71
N GLN A 55 -11.26 -3.36 -13.20
CA GLN A 55 -10.67 -2.31 -14.01
C GLN A 55 -9.15 -2.24 -13.81
N VAL A 56 -8.46 -2.00 -14.93
CA VAL A 56 -7.04 -1.68 -14.96
C VAL A 56 -6.85 -0.38 -15.74
N SER A 57 -6.11 0.57 -15.17
CA SER A 57 -5.70 1.80 -15.87
C SER A 57 -4.19 1.96 -15.83
N THR A 58 -3.67 2.61 -16.87
CA THR A 58 -2.25 2.99 -16.95
C THR A 58 -2.14 4.45 -17.33
N GLU A 59 -1.30 5.19 -16.63
CA GLU A 59 -1.05 6.62 -16.87
C GLU A 59 0.43 6.95 -16.66
N VAL A 60 0.97 7.88 -17.44
CA VAL A 60 2.29 8.47 -17.19
C VAL A 60 2.08 9.72 -16.35
N VAL A 61 2.68 9.78 -15.17
CA VAL A 61 2.48 10.84 -14.18
C VAL A 61 3.80 11.42 -13.70
N ASP A 62 3.77 12.64 -13.17
CA ASP A 62 4.93 13.24 -12.49
C ASP A 62 5.25 12.45 -11.21
N ALA A 63 6.49 11.99 -11.12
CA ALA A 63 6.95 11.11 -10.06
C ALA A 63 7.02 11.79 -8.67
N ARG A 64 7.02 13.12 -8.60
CA ARG A 64 7.02 13.88 -7.35
C ARG A 64 5.63 13.93 -6.72
N THR A 65 4.58 13.81 -7.53
CA THR A 65 3.17 13.93 -7.10
C THR A 65 2.36 12.65 -7.27
N SER A 66 2.96 11.58 -7.77
CA SER A 66 2.27 10.34 -8.12
C SER A 66 1.70 9.56 -6.93
N GLY A 67 2.29 9.75 -5.74
CA GLY A 67 1.98 8.94 -4.57
C GLY A 67 2.78 7.63 -4.48
N ASN A 68 3.83 7.45 -5.29
CA ASN A 68 4.75 6.32 -5.17
C ASN A 68 5.40 6.26 -3.78
N PRO A 69 5.31 5.13 -3.05
CA PRO A 69 5.96 5.01 -1.74
C PRO A 69 7.49 4.95 -1.84
N SER A 70 8.06 4.67 -3.03
CA SER A 70 9.48 4.84 -3.31
C SER A 70 9.76 6.20 -3.96
N GLY A 71 10.55 7.03 -3.28
CA GLY A 71 10.86 8.38 -3.78
C GLY A 71 11.76 8.43 -5.02
N ARG A 72 12.36 7.30 -5.44
CA ARG A 72 13.34 7.28 -6.55
C ARG A 72 13.16 6.11 -7.52
N ARG A 73 12.47 5.03 -7.16
CA ARG A 73 12.42 3.77 -7.91
C ARG A 73 11.00 3.19 -7.93
N HIS A 74 10.87 1.93 -8.34
CA HIS A 74 9.60 1.22 -8.32
C HIS A 74 9.00 1.15 -6.90
N GLY A 75 7.67 1.08 -6.86
CA GLY A 75 6.91 0.91 -5.65
C GLY A 75 5.55 0.27 -5.91
N MET A 76 4.89 -0.15 -4.85
CA MET A 76 3.54 -0.71 -4.88
C MET A 76 2.77 -0.29 -3.64
N ALA A 77 1.48 -0.02 -3.79
CA ALA A 77 0.56 0.18 -2.68
C ALA A 77 -0.66 -0.72 -2.86
N ILE A 78 -0.94 -1.57 -1.87
CA ILE A 78 -2.10 -2.46 -1.82
C ILE A 78 -3.15 -1.80 -0.92
N GLN A 79 -4.35 -1.57 -1.44
CA GLN A 79 -5.43 -0.89 -0.73
C GLN A 79 -6.34 -1.87 0.02
N PHE A 80 -6.68 -1.53 1.25
CA PHE A 80 -7.59 -2.29 2.10
C PHE A 80 -8.69 -1.42 2.72
N SER A 81 -9.85 -2.04 2.93
CA SER A 81 -10.86 -1.58 3.88
C SER A 81 -10.83 -2.46 5.12
N CYS A 82 -10.88 -1.87 6.31
CA CYS A 82 -11.08 -2.63 7.55
C CYS A 82 -12.57 -2.70 7.88
N GLU A 83 -13.10 -3.91 7.96
CA GLU A 83 -14.53 -4.15 8.21
C GLU A 83 -14.95 -3.66 9.61
N ASN A 84 -14.06 -3.78 10.59
CA ASN A 84 -14.30 -3.32 11.96
C ASN A 84 -14.23 -1.79 12.12
N CYS A 85 -13.52 -1.08 11.23
CA CYS A 85 -13.52 0.38 11.24
C CYS A 85 -14.80 1.00 10.66
N SER A 86 -15.69 0.19 10.07
CA SER A 86 -17.01 0.58 9.55
C SER A 86 -16.99 1.82 8.64
N GLY A 87 -15.94 1.98 7.82
CA GLY A 87 -15.82 3.11 6.88
C GLY A 87 -15.63 4.49 7.53
N LYS A 88 -15.37 4.57 8.83
CA LYS A 88 -15.15 5.86 9.54
C LYS A 88 -13.90 6.60 9.08
N HIS A 89 -13.00 5.93 8.37
CA HIS A 89 -11.71 6.44 7.93
C HIS A 89 -11.44 6.05 6.47
N GLY A 90 -10.53 6.78 5.81
CA GLY A 90 -10.09 6.48 4.44
C GLY A 90 -9.38 5.11 4.32
N PRO A 91 -9.04 4.69 3.08
CA PRO A 91 -8.41 3.40 2.84
C PRO A 91 -7.08 3.24 3.59
N LEU A 92 -6.75 1.99 3.90
CA LEU A 92 -5.43 1.58 4.41
C LEU A 92 -4.58 1.15 3.24
N GLU A 93 -3.29 1.50 3.23
CA GLU A 93 -2.38 1.04 2.18
C GLU A 93 -1.19 0.30 2.78
N LEU A 94 -1.00 -0.97 2.39
CA LEU A 94 0.26 -1.67 2.61
C LEU A 94 1.19 -1.31 1.44
N THR A 95 2.27 -0.62 1.75
CA THR A 95 3.23 -0.14 0.77
C THR A 95 4.45 -1.03 0.73
N ILE A 96 4.94 -1.32 -0.48
CA ILE A 96 6.25 -1.92 -0.76
C ILE A 96 7.05 -0.90 -1.55
N ALA A 97 8.21 -0.50 -1.04
CA ALA A 97 9.06 0.50 -1.67
C ALA A 97 10.50 0.00 -1.74
N GLN A 98 11.19 0.35 -2.83
CA GLN A 98 12.64 0.19 -2.89
C GLN A 98 13.33 1.45 -2.36
N HIS A 99 14.26 1.29 -1.42
CA HIS A 99 15.16 2.35 -0.99
C HIS A 99 16.59 1.81 -0.92
N LYS A 100 17.43 2.27 -1.85
CA LYS A 100 18.79 1.72 -2.06
C LYS A 100 18.74 0.20 -2.23
N GLY A 101 19.48 -0.58 -1.43
CA GLY A 101 19.45 -2.04 -1.49
C GLY A 101 18.29 -2.68 -0.74
N ASN A 102 17.45 -1.90 -0.05
CA ASN A 102 16.44 -2.41 0.86
C ASN A 102 15.04 -2.38 0.25
N THR A 103 14.29 -3.44 0.53
CA THR A 103 12.83 -3.45 0.38
C THR A 103 12.22 -2.99 1.70
N GLU A 104 11.52 -1.87 1.65
CA GLU A 104 10.78 -1.30 2.77
C GLU A 104 9.31 -1.71 2.65
N VAL A 105 8.75 -2.24 3.73
CA VAL A 105 7.34 -2.62 3.81
C VAL A 105 6.72 -1.89 4.99
N GLY A 106 5.55 -1.28 4.81
CA GLY A 106 4.91 -0.51 5.86
C GLY A 106 3.50 -0.05 5.52
N TRP A 107 2.86 0.62 6.48
CA TRP A 107 1.51 1.14 6.34
C TRP A 107 1.49 2.62 5.98
N ARG A 108 0.57 3.01 5.09
CA ARG A 108 0.17 4.39 4.82
C ARG A 108 -1.33 4.53 5.06
N PHE A 109 -1.70 5.34 6.05
CA PHE A 109 -3.09 5.53 6.47
C PHE A 109 -3.22 6.78 7.34
N ASP A 110 -4.42 7.34 7.39
CA ASP A 110 -4.76 8.36 8.38
C ASP A 110 -5.05 7.70 9.75
N PRO A 111 -4.43 8.16 10.85
CA PRO A 111 -4.72 7.65 12.18
C PRO A 111 -6.16 7.98 12.60
N ALA A 112 -6.70 7.17 13.51
CA ALA A 112 -8.02 7.37 14.10
C ALA A 112 -8.04 8.53 15.10
#